data_AF-A0A961J8U6-F1
#
_entry.id   AF-A0A961J8U6-F1
#
_cell.length_a   1.000
_cell.length_b   1.000
_cell.length_c   1.000
_cell.angle_alpha   90.00
_cell.angle_beta   90.00
_cell.angle_gamma   90.00
#
_symmetry.space_group_name_H-M   'P 1'
#
loop_
_entity.id
_entity.type
_entity.pdbx_description
1 polymer ?
#
loop_
_entity_poly.entity_id
_entity_poly.type
_entity_poly.pdbx_seq_one_letter_code
_entity_poly.pdbx_strand_id
1 'polypeptide(L)' 'MNAPDDLEMKTEEVLRVELEVLKREHRDLDDAIHALHASGTANQLTLQRLKKKKLILKDRIAQIEDRLLPDIIA' A
#
# COMPACT_ATOMS: atom_id res chain seq x y z
N MET A 1 11.02 19.46 11.63
CA MET A 1 10.26 18.36 12.26
C MET A 1 10.20 17.21 11.28
N ASN A 2 11.29 16.45 11.14
CA ASN A 2 11.23 15.14 10.49
C ASN A 2 10.84 14.18 11.61
N ALA A 3 9.64 13.60 11.56
CA ALA A 3 9.31 12.50 12.45
C ALA A 3 10.25 11.34 12.09
N PRO A 4 11.22 10.98 12.94
CA PRO A 4 12.07 9.85 12.65
C PRO A 4 11.21 8.59 12.80
N ASP A 5 11.01 7.91 11.68
CA ASP A 5 10.93 6.45 11.62
C ASP A 5 10.03 5.78 12.68
N ASP A 6 8.70 5.98 12.57
CA ASP A 6 7.70 5.18 13.31
C ASP A 6 7.83 3.67 13.01
N LEU A 7 8.51 3.33 11.91
CA LEU A 7 8.85 1.97 11.52
C LEU A 7 10.04 1.40 12.33
N GLU A 8 10.96 2.23 12.84
CA GLU A 8 12.16 1.80 13.59
C GLU A 8 11.86 1.24 14.97
N MET A 9 10.78 1.71 15.58
CA MET A 9 10.35 1.24 16.89
C MET A 9 9.39 0.04 16.82
N LYS A 10 8.95 -0.38 15.63
CA LYS A 10 8.02 -1.50 15.46
C LYS A 10 8.77 -2.84 15.38
N THR A 11 8.34 -3.80 16.19
CA THR A 11 8.82 -5.18 16.11
C THR A 11 8.45 -5.81 14.77
N GLU A 12 9.26 -6.75 14.29
CA GLU A 12 9.01 -7.49 13.03
C GLU A 12 7.60 -8.09 12.96
N GLU A 13 7.06 -8.56 14.09
CA GLU A 13 5.71 -9.11 14.17
C GLU A 13 4.63 -8.05 13.88
N VAL A 14 4.80 -6.84 14.41
CA VAL A 14 3.91 -5.70 14.14
C VAL A 14 4.00 -5.30 12.67
N LEU A 15 5.22 -5.25 12.12
CA LEU A 15 5.44 -4.95 10.70
C LEU A 15 4.79 -6.00 9.79
N ARG A 16 4.82 -7.28 10.14
CA ARG A 16 4.13 -8.35 9.39
C ARG A 16 2.61 -8.18 9.39
N VAL A 17 2.03 -7.85 10.55
CA VAL A 17 0.59 -7.57 10.64
C VAL A 17 0.22 -6.34 9.81
N GLU A 18 0.99 -5.25 9.95
CA GLU A 18 0.76 -4.02 9.17
C GLU A 18 0.92 -4.27 7.67
N LEU A 19 1.90 -5.09 7.26
CA LEU A 19 2.08 -5.53 5.88
C LEU A 19 0.86 -6.28 5.36
N GLU A 20 0.32 -7.22 6.14
CA GLU A 20 -0.86 -7.99 5.74
C GLU A 20 -2.10 -7.10 5.58
N VAL A 21 -2.30 -6.16 6.51
CA VAL A 21 -3.38 -5.16 6.43
C VAL A 21 -3.23 -4.29 5.18
N LEU A 22 -2.03 -3.76 4.92
CA LEU A 22 -1.77 -2.94 3.74
C LEU A 22 -1.94 -3.73 2.45
N LYS A 23 -1.50 -4.99 2.39
CA LYS A 23 -1.69 -5.88 1.24
C LYS A 23 -3.18 -6.14 0.97
N ARG A 24 -3.97 -6.34 2.03
CA ARG A 24 -5.42 -6.49 1.93
C ARG A 24 -6.06 -5.21 1.40
N GLU A 25 -5.77 -4.06 2.01
CA GLU A 25 -6.31 -2.76 1.59
C GLU A 25 -5.92 -2.42 0.14
N HIS A 26 -4.69 -2.75 -0.27
CA HIS A 26 -4.25 -2.58 -1.66
C HIS A 26 -5.07 -3.45 -2.63
N ARG A 27 -5.41 -4.69 -2.24
CA ARG A 27 -6.27 -5.58 -3.06
C ARG A 27 -7.70 -5.05 -3.14
N ASP A 28 -8.29 -4.66 -2.01
CA ASP A 28 -9.63 -4.05 -1.96
C ASP A 28 -9.69 -2.79 -2.84
N LEU A 29 -8.65 -1.96 -2.81
CA LEU A 29 -8.56 -0.76 -3.63
C LEU A 29 -8.44 -1.09 -5.12
N ASP A 30 -7.73 -2.16 -5.48
CA ASP A 30 -7.63 -2.61 -6.86
C ASP A 30 -8.98 -3.13 -7.39
N ASP A 31 -9.68 -3.91 -6.58
CA ASP A 31 -11.02 -4.42 -6.90
C ASP A 31 -12.01 -3.27 -7.08
N ALA A 32 -11.96 -2.27 -6.18
CA ALA A 32 -12.76 -1.06 -6.30
C ALA A 32 -12.45 -0.27 -7.58
N ILE A 33 -11.18 -0.15 -7.98
CA ILE A 33 -10.79 0.48 -9.26
C ILE A 33 -11.35 -0.33 -10.44
N HIS A 34 -11.27 -1.66 -10.38
CA HIS A 34 -11.74 -2.55 -11.43
C HIS A 34 -13.26 -2.49 -11.59
N ALA A 35 -14.00 -2.56 -10.48
CA ALA A 35 -15.45 -2.42 -10.45
C ALA A 35 -15.89 -1.05 -10.95
N LEU A 36 -15.21 0.02 -10.53
CA LEU A 36 -15.51 1.37 -11.00
C LEU A 36 -15.25 1.48 -12.52
N HIS A 37 -14.12 0.95 -13.00
CA HIS A 37 -13.80 0.91 -14.43
C HIS A 37 -14.84 0.12 -15.23
N ALA A 38 -15.26 -1.05 -14.74
CA ALA A 38 -16.27 -1.91 -15.36
C ALA A 38 -17.67 -1.25 -15.39
N SER A 39 -18.02 -0.47 -14.37
CA SER A 39 -19.30 0.24 -14.29
C SER A 39 -19.46 1.36 -15.32
N GLY A 40 -18.37 1.80 -15.97
CA GLY A 40 -18.37 2.84 -17.02
C GLY A 40 -18.76 4.25 -16.55
N THR A 41 -19.20 4.41 -15.30
CA THR A 41 -19.59 5.70 -14.68
C THR A 41 -18.45 6.34 -13.89
N ALA A 42 -17.26 5.74 -13.95
CA ALA A 42 -16.06 6.22 -13.27
C ALA A 42 -15.61 7.58 -13.82
N ASN A 43 -15.68 8.61 -12.99
CA ASN A 43 -15.09 9.89 -13.34
C ASN A 43 -13.56 9.80 -13.35
N GLN A 44 -12.90 10.37 -14.36
CA GLN A 44 -11.44 10.25 -14.56
C GLN A 44 -10.65 10.76 -13.35
N LEU A 45 -11.15 11.81 -12.69
CA LEU A 45 -10.57 12.34 -11.44
C LEU A 45 -10.64 11.32 -10.29
N THR A 46 -11.74 10.58 -10.16
CA THR A 46 -11.92 9.56 -9.14
C THR A 46 -10.95 8.40 -9.36
N LEU A 47 -10.83 7.92 -10.61
CA LEU A 47 -9.85 6.89 -10.96
C LEU A 47 -8.41 7.33 -10.70
N GLN A 48 -8.06 8.59 -11.02
CA GLN A 48 -6.72 9.12 -10.72
C GLN A 48 -6.43 9.16 -9.22
N ARG A 49 -7.40 9.57 -8.39
CA ARG A 49 -7.26 9.57 -6.93
C ARG A 49 -7.07 8.16 -6.36
N LEU A 50 -7.86 7.20 -6.84
CA LEU A 50 -7.74 5.79 -6.41
C LEU A 50 -6.40 5.19 -6.83
N LYS A 51 -5.97 5.40 -8.08
CA LYS A 51 -4.64 4.96 -8.54
C LYS A 51 -3.50 5.58 -7.73
N LYS A 52 -3.60 6.86 -7.37
CA LYS A 52 -2.61 7.52 -6.50
C LYS A 52 -2.58 6.89 -5.10
N LYS A 53 -3.74 6.61 -4.50
CA LYS A 53 -3.83 5.88 -3.23
C LYS A 53 -3.19 4.48 -3.34
N LYS A 54 -3.45 3.76 -4.43
CA LYS A 54 -2.87 2.44 -4.70
C LYS A 54 -1.35 2.50 -4.76
N LEU A 55 -0.80 3.52 -5.41
CA LEU A 55 0.64 3.73 -5.49
C LEU A 55 1.26 3.96 -4.10
N ILE A 56 0.65 4.82 -3.28
CA ILE A 56 1.12 5.09 -1.90
C ILE A 56 1.10 3.82 -1.04
N LEU A 57 0.03 3.01 -1.16
CA LEU A 57 -0.04 1.72 -0.46
C LEU A 57 1.07 0.78 -0.91
N LYS A 58 1.31 0.68 -2.23
CA LYS A 58 2.39 -0.13 -2.79
C LYS A 58 3.77 0.32 -2.28
N ASP A 59 4.05 1.62 -2.27
CA ASP A 59 5.30 2.17 -1.73
C ASP A 59 5.48 1.82 -0.25
N ARG A 60 4.42 1.92 0.55
CA ARG A 60 4.47 1.60 1.98
C ARG A 60 4.64 0.10 2.24
N ILE A 61 3.99 -0.74 1.43
CA ILE A 61 4.20 -2.19 1.42
C ILE A 61 5.67 -2.49 1.11
N ALA A 62 6.22 -1.90 0.05
CA ALA A 62 7.61 -2.11 -0.34
C ALA A 62 8.60 -1.68 0.76
N GLN A 63 8.37 -0.55 1.44
CA GLN A 63 9.20 -0.13 2.58
C GLN A 63 9.18 -1.13 3.74
N ILE A 64 8.02 -1.70 4.06
CA ILE A 64 7.90 -2.70 5.12
C ILE A 64 8.49 -4.04 4.67
N GLU A 65 8.30 -4.42 3.41
CA GLU A 65 8.90 -5.62 2.84
C GLU A 65 10.42 -5.53 2.79
N ASP A 66 11.00 -4.42 2.37
CA ASP A 66 12.45 -4.18 2.32
C ASP A 66 13.07 -4.33 3.72
N ARG A 67 12.35 -3.85 4.74
CA ARG A 67 12.75 -3.98 6.14
C ARG A 67 12.64 -5.40 6.70
N LEU A 68 11.64 -6.17 6.27
CA LEU A 68 11.40 -7.55 6.70
C LEU A 68 12.18 -8.60 5.88
N LEU A 69 12.51 -8.28 4.63
CA LEU A 69 13.15 -9.14 3.64
C LEU A 69 14.35 -8.41 3.00
N PRO A 70 15.36 -7.98 3.78
CA PRO A 70 16.48 -7.19 3.27
C PRO A 70 17.37 -7.91 2.24
N ASP A 71 17.12 -9.20 1.92
CA ASP A 71 18.05 -10.07 1.18
C ASP A 71 17.59 -10.45 -0.24
N ILE A 72 16.48 -9.90 -0.76
CA ILE A 72 15.89 -10.34 -2.06
C ILE A 72 16.15 -9.35 -3.21
N ILE A 73 16.70 -8.16 -2.92
CA ILE A 73 17.02 -7.13 -3.93
C ILE A 73 18.55 -6.86 -3.90
N ALA A 74 19.34 -7.86 -4.32
CA ALA A 74 20.77 -7.74 -4.61
C ALA A 74 21.07 -8.25 -6.03
#